data_AF-A0A1N7IRZ3-F1
#
_entry.id   AF-A0A1N7IRZ3-F1
#
_cell.length_a   1.000
_cell.length_b   1.000
_cell.length_c   1.000
_cell.angle_alpha   90.00
_cell.angle_beta   90.00
_cell.angle_gamma   90.00
#
_symmetry.space_group_name_H-M   'P 1'
#
loop_
_entity.id
_entity.type
_entity.pdbx_description
1 polymer ?
#
loop_
_entity_poly.entity_id
_entity_poly.type
_entity_poly.pdbx_seq_one_letter_code
_entity_poly.pdbx_strand_id
1 'polypeptide(L)'
;MQKILKELEQLGGIHHSCLLKGDLMVASTFPDLLENNLLGACRVAHQIFMAVEGMGCSHREIFIELEENLLVGYFIADETVLALLTDKDVNLALINTSVRSALPRIKRQLIHADIPVLQPAATQKTASGGVNQALAEAELMVLMGELQEGLAEYIGPAAEIVFDDAYDHWKHKHGVHKSKIAELIKALASEIEDKADRTNYLQVAVNRVRAFSAKLSKS
;
A
#
# COMPACT_ATOMS: atom_id res chain seq x y z
N MET A 1 -12.66 -7.81 1.81
CA MET A 1 -11.54 -8.33 1.00
C MET A 1 -12.02 -9.28 -0.10
N GLN A 2 -12.78 -10.33 0.23
CA GLN A 2 -13.28 -11.34 -0.73
C GLN A 2 -13.91 -10.79 -2.01
N LYS A 3 -14.67 -9.70 -1.92
CA LYS A 3 -15.30 -9.07 -3.09
C LYS A 3 -14.27 -8.53 -4.09
N ILE A 4 -13.17 -7.96 -3.62
CA ILE A 4 -12.11 -7.43 -4.50
C ILE A 4 -11.41 -8.58 -5.24
N LEU A 5 -11.12 -9.68 -4.54
CA LEU A 5 -10.54 -10.88 -5.14
C LEU A 5 -11.43 -11.46 -6.24
N LYS A 6 -12.74 -11.57 -5.99
CA LYS A 6 -13.71 -12.01 -7.00
C LYS A 6 -13.86 -11.05 -8.18
N GLU A 7 -13.70 -9.74 -7.96
CA GLU A 7 -13.68 -8.77 -9.06
C GLU A 7 -12.42 -8.92 -9.92
N LEU A 8 -11.28 -9.30 -9.33
CA LEU A 8 -10.07 -9.63 -10.10
C LEU A 8 -10.26 -10.92 -10.91
N GLU A 9 -10.91 -11.95 -10.37
CA GLU A 9 -11.21 -13.19 -11.11
C GLU A 9 -12.19 -13.01 -12.28
N GLN A 10 -12.97 -11.93 -12.31
CA GLN A 10 -13.80 -11.61 -13.45
C GLN A 10 -12.99 -11.13 -14.66
N LEU A 11 -11.71 -10.84 -14.48
CA LEU A 11 -10.77 -10.58 -15.54
C LEU A 11 -10.38 -11.93 -16.13
N GLY A 12 -10.80 -12.17 -17.38
CA GLY A 12 -10.57 -13.45 -18.05
C GLY A 12 -9.13 -13.94 -17.90
N GLY A 13 -9.00 -15.21 -17.51
CA GLY A 13 -7.72 -15.89 -17.32
C GLY A 13 -7.16 -15.86 -15.90
N ILE A 14 -7.86 -15.28 -14.91
CA ILE A 14 -7.53 -15.44 -13.48
C ILE A 14 -8.47 -16.48 -12.86
N HIS A 15 -7.91 -17.58 -12.34
CA HIS A 15 -8.68 -18.67 -11.75
C HIS A 15 -8.89 -18.49 -10.25
N HIS A 16 -7.82 -18.11 -9.55
CA HIS A 16 -7.82 -17.95 -8.11
C HIS A 16 -6.92 -16.79 -7.71
N SER A 17 -7.20 -16.23 -6.54
CA SER A 17 -6.46 -15.12 -5.97
C SER A 17 -6.41 -15.22 -4.45
N CYS A 18 -5.31 -14.79 -3.87
CA CYS A 18 -5.17 -14.70 -2.42
C CYS A 18 -4.34 -13.50 -2.02
N LEU A 19 -4.62 -13.01 -0.81
CA LEU A 19 -3.94 -11.87 -0.21
C LEU A 19 -3.38 -12.30 1.12
N LEU A 20 -2.08 -12.11 1.28
CA LEU A 20 -1.34 -12.40 2.49
C LEU A 20 -0.76 -11.12 3.06
N LYS A 21 -0.69 -11.04 4.39
CA LYS A 21 0.00 -10.00 5.14
C LYS A 21 0.90 -10.69 6.17
N GLY A 22 2.21 -10.64 5.95
CA GLY A 22 3.16 -11.45 6.70
C GLY A 22 2.83 -12.94 6.58
N ASP A 23 2.58 -13.59 7.72
CA ASP A 23 2.23 -15.03 7.80
C ASP A 23 0.72 -15.30 7.87
N LEU A 24 -0.12 -14.27 7.70
CA LEU A 24 -1.57 -14.39 7.79
C LEU A 24 -2.23 -14.34 6.40
N MET A 25 -3.07 -15.34 6.11
CA MET A 25 -3.98 -15.31 4.97
C MET A 25 -5.14 -14.35 5.28
N VAL A 26 -5.17 -13.19 4.61
CA VAL A 26 -6.21 -12.17 4.82
C VAL A 26 -7.49 -12.54 4.05
N ALA A 27 -7.32 -13.08 2.85
CA ALA A 27 -8.41 -13.58 2.02
C ALA A 27 -7.87 -14.51 0.94
N SER A 28 -8.65 -15.50 0.56
CA SER A 28 -8.31 -16.45 -0.50
C SER A 28 -9.57 -16.92 -1.22
N THR A 29 -9.46 -17.17 -2.51
CA THR A 29 -10.45 -17.90 -3.30
C THR A 29 -9.97 -19.28 -3.72
N PHE A 30 -8.73 -19.65 -3.34
CA PHE A 30 -8.21 -21.00 -3.53
C PHE A 30 -8.95 -21.99 -2.63
N PRO A 31 -8.99 -23.28 -2.99
CA PRO A 31 -9.45 -24.34 -2.09
C PRO A 31 -8.63 -24.38 -0.79
N ASP A 32 -9.30 -24.54 0.35
CA ASP A 32 -8.69 -24.57 1.69
C ASP A 32 -7.55 -25.60 1.81
N LEU A 33 -7.60 -26.69 1.04
CA LEU A 33 -6.55 -27.72 0.99
C LEU A 33 -5.18 -27.15 0.59
N LEU A 34 -5.15 -26.04 -0.16
CA LEU A 34 -3.92 -25.42 -0.67
C LEU A 34 -3.40 -24.30 0.22
N GLU A 35 -4.10 -23.93 1.30
CA GLU A 35 -3.77 -22.76 2.12
C GLU A 35 -2.34 -22.82 2.66
N ASN A 36 -1.93 -23.94 3.25
CA ASN A 36 -0.58 -24.11 3.79
C ASN A 36 0.52 -24.00 2.72
N ASN A 37 0.26 -24.53 1.51
CA ASN A 37 1.20 -24.45 0.40
C ASN A 37 1.31 -23.01 -0.11
N LEU A 38 0.20 -22.28 -0.18
CA LEU A 38 0.15 -20.88 -0.58
C LEU A 38 0.85 -19.98 0.44
N LEU A 39 0.62 -20.20 1.75
CA LEU A 39 1.36 -19.51 2.81
C LEU A 39 2.88 -19.69 2.63
N GLY A 40 3.33 -20.92 2.37
CA GLY A 40 4.73 -21.21 2.09
C GLY A 40 5.26 -20.50 0.84
N ALA A 41 4.53 -20.58 -0.28
CA ALA A 41 4.92 -19.97 -1.55
C ALA A 41 5.00 -18.44 -1.45
N CYS A 42 4.03 -17.82 -0.80
CA CYS A 42 3.99 -16.38 -0.61
C CYS A 42 5.05 -15.90 0.39
N ARG A 43 5.40 -16.69 1.42
CA ARG A 43 6.55 -16.40 2.29
C ARG A 43 7.86 -16.41 1.49
N VAL A 44 8.05 -17.37 0.58
CA VAL A 44 9.21 -17.40 -0.32
C VAL A 44 9.21 -16.18 -1.24
N ALA A 45 8.06 -15.84 -1.84
CA ALA A 45 7.94 -14.64 -2.67
C ALA A 45 8.30 -13.36 -1.89
N HIS A 46 7.82 -13.23 -0.65
CA HIS A 46 8.18 -12.13 0.24
C HIS A 46 9.69 -12.05 0.50
N GLN A 47 10.33 -13.18 0.81
CA GLN A 47 11.79 -13.24 1.01
C GLN A 47 12.56 -12.80 -0.24
N ILE A 48 12.07 -13.17 -1.44
CA ILE A 48 12.65 -12.72 -2.70
C ILE A 48 12.52 -11.20 -2.84
N PHE A 49 11.33 -10.63 -2.59
CA PHE A 49 11.14 -9.18 -2.63
C PHE A 49 12.07 -8.44 -1.66
N MET A 50 12.19 -8.91 -0.42
CA MET A 50 13.12 -8.31 0.56
C MET A 50 14.58 -8.38 0.12
N ALA A 51 15.00 -9.51 -0.49
CA ALA A 51 16.36 -9.66 -0.99
C ALA A 51 16.64 -8.70 -2.16
N VAL A 52 15.68 -8.57 -3.08
CA VAL A 52 15.78 -7.69 -4.26
C VAL A 52 15.80 -6.21 -3.83
N GLU A 53 14.99 -5.83 -2.85
CA GLU A 53 15.01 -4.50 -2.25
C GLU A 53 16.35 -4.20 -1.58
N GLY A 54 16.92 -5.16 -0.85
CA GLY A 54 18.26 -5.06 -0.27
C GLY A 54 19.38 -4.87 -1.30
N MET A 55 19.13 -5.20 -2.57
CA MET A 55 20.04 -4.97 -3.70
C MET A 55 19.80 -3.62 -4.39
N GLY A 56 18.89 -2.77 -3.89
CA GLY A 56 18.53 -1.49 -4.50
C GLY A 56 17.65 -1.63 -5.74
N CYS A 57 16.99 -2.78 -5.92
CA CYS A 57 16.09 -3.03 -7.04
C CYS A 57 14.63 -2.87 -6.60
N SER A 58 13.80 -2.26 -7.45
CA SER A 58 12.40 -1.93 -7.13
C SER A 58 11.37 -2.89 -7.77
N HIS A 59 11.75 -4.15 -8.03
CA HIS A 59 10.81 -5.11 -8.60
C HIS A 59 9.75 -5.48 -7.57
N ARG A 60 8.48 -5.27 -7.91
CA ARG A 60 7.32 -5.57 -7.04
C ARG A 60 6.44 -6.67 -7.60
N GLU A 61 6.91 -7.35 -8.63
CA GLU A 61 6.18 -8.42 -9.31
C GLU A 61 7.09 -9.65 -9.46
N ILE A 62 6.53 -10.83 -9.24
CA ILE A 62 7.18 -12.11 -9.47
C ILE A 62 6.26 -13.01 -10.29
N PHE A 63 6.84 -13.70 -11.27
CA PHE A 63 6.13 -14.60 -12.16
C PHE A 63 6.73 -15.99 -11.98
N ILE A 64 5.91 -16.95 -11.54
CA ILE A 64 6.30 -18.34 -11.32
C ILE A 64 5.53 -19.18 -12.32
N GLU A 65 6.24 -19.66 -13.34
CA GLU A 65 5.63 -20.53 -14.34
C GLU A 65 5.43 -21.94 -13.76
N LEU A 66 4.19 -22.43 -13.82
CA LEU A 66 3.81 -23.80 -13.50
C LEU A 66 3.60 -24.59 -14.79
N GLU A 67 3.25 -25.87 -14.71
CA GLU A 67 3.11 -26.71 -15.91
C GLU A 67 2.00 -26.20 -16.84
N GLU A 68 0.83 -25.89 -16.29
CA GLU A 68 -0.34 -25.43 -17.06
C GLU A 68 -0.76 -23.98 -16.75
N ASN A 69 -0.21 -23.39 -15.68
CA ASN A 69 -0.63 -22.10 -15.15
C ASN A 69 0.55 -21.17 -14.92
N LEU A 70 0.25 -19.92 -14.61
CA LEU A 70 1.19 -18.91 -14.16
C LEU A 70 0.74 -18.40 -12.78
N LEU A 71 1.65 -18.44 -11.79
CA LEU A 71 1.41 -17.84 -10.49
C LEU A 71 2.11 -16.49 -10.44
N VAL A 72 1.33 -15.42 -10.32
CA VAL A 72 1.82 -14.05 -10.30
C VAL A 72 1.70 -13.49 -8.90
N GLY A 73 2.80 -12.99 -8.33
CA GLY A 73 2.83 -12.34 -7.04
C GLY A 73 3.11 -10.84 -7.17
N TYR A 74 2.31 -10.01 -6.52
CA TYR A 74 2.48 -8.56 -6.45
C TYR A 74 2.76 -8.14 -5.01
N PHE A 75 3.88 -7.47 -4.79
CA PHE A 75 4.21 -6.84 -3.53
C PHE A 75 3.51 -5.49 -3.42
N ILE A 76 2.71 -5.31 -2.36
CA ILE A 76 1.87 -4.12 -2.19
C ILE A 76 2.53 -3.08 -1.28
N ALA A 77 2.74 -3.46 -0.01
CA ALA A 77 3.34 -2.69 1.10
C ALA A 77 3.21 -3.52 2.39
N ASP A 78 3.96 -3.19 3.44
CA ASP A 78 3.80 -3.75 4.80
C ASP A 78 3.70 -5.29 4.83
N GLU A 79 4.67 -5.97 4.20
CA GLU A 79 4.73 -7.43 4.08
C GLU A 79 3.48 -8.06 3.41
N THR A 80 2.77 -7.28 2.59
CA THR A 80 1.55 -7.74 1.91
C THR A 80 1.84 -8.19 0.50
N VAL A 81 1.46 -9.43 0.18
CA VAL A 81 1.58 -10.04 -1.14
C VAL A 81 0.19 -10.42 -1.65
N LEU A 82 -0.15 -9.97 -2.86
CA LEU A 82 -1.29 -10.48 -3.63
C LEU A 82 -0.78 -11.52 -4.61
N ALA A 83 -1.29 -12.75 -4.53
CA ALA A 83 -0.98 -13.80 -5.50
C ALA A 83 -2.20 -14.13 -6.35
N LEU A 84 -1.99 -14.31 -7.65
CA LEU A 84 -2.99 -14.62 -8.66
C LEU A 84 -2.55 -15.88 -9.42
N LEU A 85 -3.40 -16.88 -9.50
CA LEU A 85 -3.21 -18.04 -10.38
C LEU A 85 -3.94 -17.77 -11.70
N THR A 86 -3.21 -17.82 -12.79
CA THR A 86 -3.70 -17.45 -14.12
C THR A 86 -3.38 -18.50 -15.17
N ASP A 87 -4.04 -18.42 -16.32
CA ASP A 87 -3.59 -19.11 -17.53
C ASP A 87 -2.22 -18.58 -17.98
N LYS A 88 -1.48 -19.39 -18.75
CA LYS A 88 -0.17 -18.99 -19.29
C LYS A 88 -0.24 -17.91 -20.38
N ASP A 89 -1.31 -17.89 -21.14
CA ASP A 89 -1.55 -16.97 -22.26
C ASP A 89 -2.41 -15.77 -21.86
N VAL A 90 -2.57 -15.53 -20.55
CA VAL A 90 -3.36 -14.43 -20.05
C VAL A 90 -2.78 -13.07 -20.46
N ASN A 91 -3.66 -12.09 -20.67
CA ASN A 91 -3.23 -10.73 -20.97
C ASN A 91 -2.67 -10.04 -19.71
N LEU A 92 -1.36 -10.18 -19.49
CA LEU A 92 -0.65 -9.58 -18.36
C LEU A 92 -0.81 -8.05 -18.28
N ALA A 93 -0.94 -7.36 -19.41
CA ALA A 93 -1.15 -5.90 -19.41
C ALA A 93 -2.51 -5.53 -18.81
N LEU A 94 -3.55 -6.33 -19.10
CA LEU A 94 -4.87 -6.16 -18.49
C LEU A 94 -4.83 -6.49 -17.00
N ILE A 95 -4.19 -7.59 -16.61
CA ILE A 95 -4.03 -7.96 -15.20
C ILE A 95 -3.31 -6.85 -14.44
N ASN A 96 -2.14 -6.40 -14.92
CA ASN A 96 -1.35 -5.37 -14.25
C ASN A 96 -2.13 -4.06 -14.10
N THR A 97 -2.93 -3.69 -15.09
CA THR A 97 -3.79 -2.50 -15.00
C THR A 97 -4.86 -2.66 -13.94
N SER A 98 -5.53 -3.81 -13.92
CA SER A 98 -6.58 -4.10 -12.94
C SER A 98 -6.04 -4.23 -11.52
N VAL A 99 -4.92 -4.91 -11.34
CA VAL A 99 -4.22 -5.00 -10.05
C VAL A 99 -3.90 -3.60 -9.57
N ARG A 100 -3.23 -2.76 -10.39
CA ARG A 100 -2.92 -1.37 -10.03
C ARG A 100 -4.16 -0.56 -9.62
N SER A 101 -5.30 -0.75 -10.30
CA SER A 101 -6.57 -0.11 -9.92
C SER A 101 -7.16 -0.64 -8.60
N ALA A 102 -6.91 -1.91 -8.27
CA ALA A 102 -7.39 -2.56 -7.07
C ALA A 102 -6.50 -2.28 -5.86
N LEU A 103 -5.21 -2.02 -6.04
CA LEU A 103 -4.24 -1.77 -4.97
C LEU A 103 -4.71 -0.71 -3.96
N PRO A 104 -5.21 0.49 -4.37
CA PRO A 104 -5.70 1.49 -3.41
C PRO A 104 -6.91 1.01 -2.59
N ARG A 105 -7.74 0.13 -3.16
CA ARG A 105 -8.91 -0.46 -2.48
C ARG A 105 -8.48 -1.55 -1.50
N ILE A 106 -7.49 -2.37 -1.89
CA ILE A 106 -6.88 -3.39 -1.03
C ILE A 106 -6.20 -2.72 0.16
N LYS A 107 -5.35 -1.73 -0.07
CA LYS A 107 -4.69 -0.94 0.99
C LYS A 107 -5.71 -0.35 1.97
N ARG A 108 -6.79 0.28 1.47
CA ARG A 108 -7.88 0.80 2.32
C ARG A 108 -8.56 -0.27 3.19
N GLN A 109 -8.80 -1.46 2.65
CA GLN A 109 -9.45 -2.55 3.41
C GLN A 109 -8.51 -3.24 4.40
N LEU A 110 -7.22 -3.33 4.10
CA LEU A 110 -6.21 -3.83 5.04
C LEU A 110 -6.10 -2.94 6.28
N ILE A 111 -6.27 -1.63 6.11
CA ILE A 111 -6.30 -0.66 7.23
C ILE A 111 -7.57 -0.84 8.09
N HIS A 112 -8.69 -1.25 7.49
CA HIS A 112 -9.97 -1.43 8.22
C HIS A 112 -10.16 -2.82 8.84
N ALA A 113 -9.34 -3.81 8.48
CA ALA A 113 -9.45 -5.19 8.98
C ALA A 113 -8.88 -5.37 10.41
N ASP A 114 -8.07 -4.44 10.89
CA ASP A 114 -7.49 -4.46 12.26
C ASP A 114 -8.40 -3.79 13.32
N ILE A 115 -9.67 -3.50 13.01
CA ILE A 115 -10.69 -3.19 14.02
C ILE A 115 -11.41 -4.50 14.35
N PRO A 116 -11.17 -5.14 15.51
CA PRO A 116 -11.96 -6.28 15.93
C PRO A 116 -13.39 -5.80 16.08
N VAL A 117 -14.32 -6.41 15.33
CA VAL A 117 -15.75 -6.28 15.60
C VAL A 117 -16.01 -6.98 16.93
N LEU A 118 -15.84 -6.23 18.02
CA LEU A 118 -16.27 -6.61 19.35
C LEU A 118 -17.80 -6.71 19.32
N GLN A 119 -18.29 -7.96 19.25
CA GLN A 119 -19.61 -8.28 19.74
C GLN A 119 -19.73 -7.77 21.20
N PRO A 120 -20.86 -7.15 21.57
CA PRO A 120 -21.05 -6.61 22.91
C PRO A 120 -21.30 -7.76 23.89
N ALA A 121 -20.23 -8.34 24.43
CA ALA A 121 -20.27 -9.08 25.68
C ALA A 121 -19.54 -8.25 26.74
N ALA A 122 -20.29 -7.95 27.79
CA ALA A 122 -19.99 -7.02 28.85
C ALA A 122 -18.62 -7.21 29.55
N THR A 123 -18.18 -6.09 30.13
CA THR A 123 -17.44 -5.93 31.40
C THR A 123 -15.90 -5.75 31.35
N GLN A 124 -15.54 -4.46 31.43
CA GLN A 124 -14.55 -3.83 32.32
C GLN A 124 -13.02 -3.88 32.03
N LYS A 125 -12.55 -2.63 31.81
CA LYS A 125 -11.39 -1.93 32.38
C LYS A 125 -10.01 -2.08 31.74
N THR A 126 -9.50 -0.88 31.42
CA THR A 126 -8.12 -0.38 31.37
C THR A 126 -7.23 -0.74 30.18
N ALA A 127 -7.19 0.16 29.18
CA ALA A 127 -5.96 0.79 28.66
C ALA A 127 -6.32 1.88 27.62
N SER A 128 -6.56 3.10 28.09
CA SER A 128 -6.72 4.29 27.24
C SER A 128 -5.35 4.82 26.83
N GLY A 129 -4.89 4.47 25.63
CA GLY A 129 -3.64 5.01 25.06
C GLY A 129 -3.35 4.59 23.62
N GLY A 130 -3.72 3.37 23.21
CA GLY A 130 -3.38 2.85 21.87
C GLY A 130 -4.25 3.32 20.71
N VAL A 131 -5.51 3.68 20.97
CA VAL A 131 -6.49 4.01 19.91
C VAL A 131 -6.16 5.33 19.20
N ASN A 132 -5.63 6.32 19.92
CA ASN A 132 -5.28 7.62 19.34
C ASN A 132 -4.01 7.59 18.48
N GLN A 133 -3.10 6.64 18.72
CA GLN A 133 -1.85 6.54 17.97
C GLN A 133 -2.07 5.86 16.61
N ALA A 134 -2.83 4.77 16.58
CA ALA A 134 -3.16 4.07 15.34
C ALA A 134 -4.01 4.94 14.39
N LEU A 135 -4.96 5.71 14.93
CA LEU A 135 -5.76 6.66 14.13
C LEU A 135 -4.88 7.79 13.56
N ALA A 136 -3.98 8.33 14.39
CA ALA A 136 -3.06 9.39 13.98
C ALA A 136 -2.04 8.95 12.93
N GLU A 137 -1.65 7.67 12.91
CA GLU A 137 -0.79 7.05 11.90
C GLU A 137 -1.55 6.80 10.59
N ALA A 138 -2.79 6.31 10.67
CA ALA A 138 -3.62 6.09 9.49
C ALA A 138 -3.94 7.39 8.74
N GLU A 139 -4.31 8.46 9.46
CA GLU A 139 -4.55 9.76 8.84
C GLU A 139 -3.25 10.34 8.25
N LEU A 140 -2.10 10.04 8.85
CA LEU A 140 -0.80 10.49 8.34
C LEU A 140 -0.45 9.79 7.03
N MET A 141 -0.72 8.49 6.91
CA MET A 141 -0.54 7.76 5.65
C MET A 141 -1.43 8.32 4.53
N VAL A 142 -2.67 8.70 4.86
CA VAL A 142 -3.56 9.37 3.88
C VAL A 142 -2.97 10.69 3.43
N LEU A 143 -2.45 11.50 4.36
CA LEU A 143 -1.77 12.74 4.01
C LEU A 143 -0.54 12.50 3.13
N MET A 144 0.24 11.44 3.38
CA MET A 144 1.41 11.11 2.54
C MET A 144 0.98 10.74 1.11
N GLY A 145 -0.04 9.89 0.96
CA GLY A 145 -0.57 9.53 -0.36
C GLY A 145 -1.11 10.74 -1.12
N GLU A 146 -1.77 11.67 -0.45
CA GLU A 146 -2.25 12.92 -1.06
C GLU A 146 -1.11 13.86 -1.50
N LEU A 147 0.01 13.90 -0.77
CA LEU A 147 1.18 14.69 -1.14
C LEU A 147 1.93 14.09 -2.33
N GLN A 148 1.99 12.76 -2.42
CA GLN A 148 2.55 12.02 -3.55
C GLN A 148 1.69 12.18 -4.82
N GLU A 149 0.38 12.02 -4.70
CA GLU A 149 -0.55 12.20 -5.82
C GLU A 149 -0.48 13.64 -6.36
N GLY A 150 -0.45 14.63 -5.46
CA GLY A 150 -0.25 16.02 -5.85
C GLY A 150 1.11 16.30 -6.50
N LEU A 151 2.15 15.52 -6.19
CA LEU A 151 3.45 15.66 -6.84
C LEU A 151 3.43 15.05 -8.26
N ALA A 152 2.68 13.96 -8.44
CA ALA A 152 2.51 13.29 -9.72
C ALA A 152 1.83 14.17 -10.78
N GLU A 153 1.02 15.15 -10.37
CA GLU A 153 0.44 16.16 -11.28
C GLU A 153 1.51 17.02 -11.99
N TYR A 154 2.71 17.16 -11.41
CA TYR A 154 3.76 18.05 -11.92
C TYR A 154 4.95 17.31 -12.54
N ILE A 155 5.37 16.19 -11.94
CA ILE A 155 6.56 15.43 -12.41
C ILE A 155 6.19 14.05 -12.96
N GLY A 156 4.89 13.77 -13.07
CA GLY A 156 4.36 12.55 -13.67
C GLY A 156 4.67 11.30 -12.83
N PRO A 157 4.77 10.11 -13.46
CA PRO A 157 4.90 8.83 -12.75
C PRO A 157 6.21 8.69 -11.95
N ALA A 158 7.22 9.53 -12.21
CA ALA A 158 8.44 9.59 -11.41
C ALA A 158 8.20 10.06 -9.97
N ALA A 159 7.05 10.69 -9.70
CA ALA A 159 6.68 11.16 -8.37
C ALA A 159 6.64 10.06 -7.31
N GLU A 160 6.39 8.80 -7.66
CA GLU A 160 6.45 7.70 -6.69
C GLU A 160 7.86 7.51 -6.14
N ILE A 161 8.86 7.42 -7.03
CA ILE A 161 10.27 7.23 -6.67
C ILE A 161 10.78 8.46 -5.91
N VAL A 162 10.50 9.64 -6.44
CA VAL A 162 10.93 10.91 -5.83
C VAL A 162 10.31 11.11 -4.45
N PHE A 163 9.05 10.72 -4.29
CA PHE A 163 8.36 10.82 -3.01
C PHE A 163 8.93 9.83 -2.00
N ASP A 164 9.16 8.57 -2.40
CA ASP A 164 9.72 7.54 -1.53
C ASP A 164 11.12 7.95 -1.04
N ASP A 165 11.99 8.41 -1.95
CA ASP A 165 13.33 8.90 -1.61
C ASP A 165 13.31 10.08 -0.63
N ALA A 166 12.46 11.08 -0.90
CA ALA A 166 12.31 12.26 -0.05
C ALA A 166 11.68 11.91 1.32
N TYR A 167 10.71 10.99 1.33
CA TYR A 167 10.04 10.52 2.53
C TYR A 167 10.99 9.72 3.43
N ASP A 168 11.78 8.81 2.87
CA ASP A 168 12.75 8.04 3.62
C ASP A 168 13.87 8.91 4.18
N HIS A 169 14.37 9.86 3.37
CA HIS A 169 15.35 10.83 3.86
C HIS A 169 14.79 11.68 5.01
N TRP A 170 13.54 12.15 4.87
CA TRP A 170 12.86 12.93 5.90
C TRP A 170 12.61 12.11 7.17
N LYS A 171 12.12 10.87 7.04
CA LYS A 171 11.84 9.94 8.13
C LYS A 171 13.11 9.59 8.89
N HIS A 172 14.21 9.34 8.20
CA HIS A 172 15.52 9.06 8.80
C HIS A 172 16.05 10.28 9.57
N LYS A 173 15.86 11.49 9.04
CA LYS A 173 16.41 12.73 9.62
C LYS A 173 15.60 13.30 10.78
N HIS A 174 14.27 13.13 10.75
CA HIS A 174 13.36 13.82 11.66
C HIS A 174 12.43 12.89 12.43
N GLY A 175 12.42 11.58 12.13
CA GLY A 175 11.37 10.68 12.58
C GLY A 175 10.02 11.02 11.95
N VAL A 176 9.00 10.21 12.27
CA VAL A 176 7.63 10.44 11.81
C VAL A 176 6.97 11.51 12.69
N HIS A 177 7.41 12.76 12.55
CA HIS A 177 6.97 13.89 13.37
C HIS A 177 6.21 14.94 12.56
N LYS A 178 4.94 15.15 12.93
CA LYS A 178 4.00 16.05 12.24
C LYS A 178 4.51 17.49 12.12
N SER A 179 5.22 17.98 13.14
CA SER A 179 5.82 19.32 13.17
C SER A 179 6.93 19.51 12.12
N LYS A 180 7.38 18.44 11.47
CA LYS A 180 8.44 18.45 10.47
C LYS A 180 7.95 18.17 9.05
N ILE A 181 6.65 17.96 8.83
CA ILE A 181 6.08 17.70 7.48
C ILE A 181 6.34 18.87 6.52
N ALA A 182 6.47 20.10 7.02
CA ALA A 182 6.84 21.26 6.20
C ALA A 182 8.21 21.09 5.51
N GLU A 183 9.15 20.37 6.12
CA GLU A 183 10.46 20.09 5.52
C GLU A 183 10.37 19.02 4.43
N LEU A 184 9.48 18.03 4.58
CA LEU A 184 9.17 17.07 3.51
C LEU A 184 8.56 17.78 2.30
N ILE A 185 7.57 18.65 2.52
CA ILE A 185 6.94 19.41 1.42
C ILE A 185 7.97 20.26 0.66
N LYS A 186 8.93 20.87 1.36
CA LYS A 186 10.00 21.64 0.71
C LYS A 186 10.91 20.75 -0.14
N ALA A 187 11.24 19.55 0.35
CA ALA A 187 12.04 18.59 -0.41
C ALA A 187 11.28 18.09 -1.66
N LEU A 188 9.99 17.78 -1.55
CA LEU A 188 9.19 17.40 -2.71
C LEU A 188 9.06 18.54 -3.72
N ALA A 189 8.91 19.77 -3.24
CA ALA A 189 8.83 20.95 -4.10
C ALA A 189 10.15 21.27 -4.83
N SER A 190 11.31 20.87 -4.32
CA SER A 190 12.59 21.11 -5.02
C SER A 190 12.74 20.29 -6.31
N GLU A 191 11.96 19.23 -6.44
CA GLU A 191 11.96 18.30 -7.59
C GLU A 191 11.10 18.80 -8.75
N ILE A 192 10.33 19.88 -8.52
CA ILE A 192 9.54 20.55 -9.56
C ILE A 192 10.39 21.64 -10.22
N GLU A 193 10.74 21.43 -11.49
CA GLU A 193 11.61 22.33 -12.25
C GLU A 193 10.98 23.73 -12.42
N ASP A 194 9.70 23.79 -12.82
CA ASP A 194 9.01 25.05 -13.03
C ASP A 194 8.68 25.77 -11.70
N LYS A 195 8.92 27.08 -11.68
CA LYS A 195 8.77 27.90 -10.47
C LYS A 195 7.30 28.19 -10.12
N ALA A 196 6.43 28.34 -11.13
CA ALA A 196 5.01 28.59 -10.92
C ALA A 196 4.33 27.31 -10.41
N ASP A 197 4.62 26.17 -11.03
CA ASP A 197 4.12 24.85 -10.62
C ASP A 197 4.58 24.47 -9.22
N ARG A 198 5.85 24.74 -8.90
CA ARG A 198 6.38 24.57 -7.54
C ARG A 198 5.63 25.41 -6.51
N THR A 199 5.29 26.64 -6.85
CA THR A 199 4.53 27.54 -5.97
C THR A 199 3.09 27.03 -5.78
N ASN A 200 2.47 26.54 -6.85
CA ASN A 200 1.14 25.93 -6.82
C ASN A 200 1.12 24.67 -5.95
N TYR A 201 2.07 23.76 -6.17
CA TYR A 201 2.26 22.55 -5.36
C TYR A 201 2.43 22.89 -3.88
N LEU A 202 3.33 23.84 -3.54
CA LEU A 202 3.54 24.29 -2.17
C LEU A 202 2.25 24.81 -1.52
N GLN A 203 1.47 25.59 -2.25
CA GLN A 203 0.22 26.15 -1.74
C GLN A 203 -0.84 25.08 -1.48
N VAL A 204 -0.98 24.12 -2.39
CA VAL A 204 -1.90 22.97 -2.24
C VAL A 204 -1.45 22.08 -1.09
N ALA A 205 -0.18 21.70 -1.03
CA ALA A 205 0.39 20.84 0.00
C ALA A 205 0.26 21.45 1.41
N VAL A 206 0.58 22.74 1.56
CA VAL A 206 0.43 23.44 2.85
C VAL A 206 -1.03 23.50 3.29
N ASN A 207 -1.97 23.72 2.36
CA ASN A 207 -3.40 23.73 2.68
C ASN A 207 -3.89 22.35 3.15
N ARG A 208 -3.43 21.26 2.51
CA ARG A 208 -3.74 19.88 2.91
C ARG A 208 -3.21 19.57 4.32
N VAL A 209 -1.97 19.96 4.63
CA VAL A 209 -1.39 19.78 5.97
C VAL A 209 -2.11 20.60 7.04
N ARG A 210 -2.53 21.84 6.73
CA ARG A 210 -3.34 22.65 7.65
C ARG A 210 -4.70 22.02 7.92
N ALA A 211 -5.37 21.52 6.87
CA ALA A 211 -6.66 20.83 7.02
C ALA A 211 -6.53 19.56 7.87
N PHE A 212 -5.45 18.79 7.67
CA PHE A 212 -5.10 17.64 8.51
C PHE A 212 -4.85 18.04 9.98
N SER A 213 -4.04 19.08 10.21
CA SER A 213 -3.72 19.55 11.57
C SER A 213 -4.95 20.08 12.32
N ALA A 214 -5.90 20.70 11.62
CA ALA A 214 -7.15 21.20 12.18
C ALA A 214 -8.16 20.09 12.54
N LYS A 215 -8.15 18.95 11.82
CA LYS A 215 -8.99 17.78 12.14
C LYS A 215 -8.52 17.10 13.43
N LEU A 216 -7.21 16.95 13.60
CA LEU A 216 -6.61 16.35 14.80
C LEU A 216 -6.73 17.20 16.06
N SER A 217 -6.83 18.52 15.96
CA SER A 217 -7.02 19.40 17.13
C SER A 217 -8.45 19.41 17.68
N LYS A 218 -9.41 18.80 16.97
CA LYS A 218 -10.82 18.70 17.38
C LYS A 218 -11.21 17.30 17.90
N SER A 219 -10.28 16.35 17.89
CA SER A 219 -10.43 14.99 18.44
C SER A 219 -9.66 14.85 19.74
#